data_AF-A0A7G3ZCT0-F1
#
_entry.id   AF-A0A7G3ZCT0-F1
#
_cell.length_a   1.000
_cell.length_b   1.000
_cell.length_c   1.000
_cell.angle_alpha   90.00
_cell.angle_beta   90.00
_cell.angle_gamma   90.00
#
_symmetry.space_group_name_H-M   'P 1'
#
loop_
_entity.id
_entity.type
_entity.pdbx_description
1 polymer ?
#
loop_
_entity_poly.entity_id
_entity_poly.type
_entity_poly.pdbx_seq_one_letter_code
_entity_poly.pdbx_strand_id
1 'polypeptide(L)'
;MPEVLQALCSICLTEIGGEFGELSPCKHKFHQECIRQWHTCAPDLRCPACRVESDSFIVAGQHKIDLTTGFKVKTLVDAQQTELLDRLNNTAVCRDQ
;
A
#
# COMPACT_ATOMS: atom_id res chain seq x y z
N MET A 1 21.15 17.20 26.72
CA MET A 1 21.07 17.00 25.26
C MET A 1 19.71 16.38 24.99
N PRO A 2 18.80 17.02 24.25
CA PRO A 2 17.52 16.39 23.98
C PRO A 2 17.73 15.40 22.84
N GLU A 3 17.75 14.11 23.17
CA GLU A 3 17.60 13.04 22.18
C GLU A 3 16.17 13.16 21.62
N VAL A 4 16.06 13.71 20.42
CA VAL A 4 14.80 13.76 19.69
C VAL A 4 14.43 12.31 19.40
N LEU A 5 13.35 11.82 20.02
CA LEU A 5 12.72 10.56 19.67
C LEU A 5 12.19 10.67 18.23
N GLN A 6 13.08 10.45 17.27
CA GLN A 6 12.75 10.39 15.86
C GLN A 6 11.95 9.11 15.63
N ALA A 7 10.71 9.26 15.17
CA ALA A 7 9.94 8.11 14.73
C ALA A 7 10.62 7.56 13.46
N LEU A 8 11.09 6.32 13.51
CA LEU A 8 11.65 5.60 12.37
C LEU A 8 10.57 4.76 11.71
N CYS A 9 10.57 4.70 10.38
CA CYS A 9 9.67 3.83 9.64
C CYS A 9 10.17 2.39 9.73
N SER A 10 9.39 1.46 10.28
CA SER A 10 9.83 0.05 10.43
C SER A 10 9.94 -0.72 9.11
N ILE A 11 9.51 -0.12 7.99
CA ILE A 11 9.58 -0.74 6.66
C ILE A 11 10.93 -0.43 5.98
N CYS A 12 11.31 0.85 5.93
CA CYS A 12 12.56 1.31 5.29
C CYS A 12 13.67 1.67 6.29
N LEU A 13 13.41 1.55 7.59
CA LEU A 13 14.33 1.84 8.70
C LEU A 13 14.92 3.27 8.67
N THR A 14 14.22 4.20 8.05
CA THR A 14 14.64 5.60 7.86
C THR A 14 13.75 6.55 8.66
N GLU A 15 14.27 7.74 8.99
CA GLU A 15 13.56 8.80 9.70
C GLU A 15 12.27 9.25 9.01
N ILE A 16 11.22 9.38 9.82
CA ILE A 16 9.92 9.89 9.39
C ILE A 16 9.98 11.43 9.44
N GLY A 17 10.57 12.03 8.40
CA GLY A 17 10.80 13.47 8.29
C GLY A 17 9.96 14.18 7.22
N GLY A 18 8.66 13.90 7.12
CA GLY A 18 7.82 14.48 6.07
C GLY A 18 6.39 13.92 6.00
N GLU A 19 5.97 13.47 4.81
CA GLU A 19 4.65 12.88 4.58
C GLU A 19 4.55 11.46 5.16
N PHE A 20 3.99 11.39 6.36
CA PHE A 20 3.71 10.13 7.04
C PHE A 20 2.23 9.97 7.35
N GLY A 21 1.84 8.74 7.62
CA GLY A 21 0.55 8.45 8.19
C GLY A 21 0.64 7.40 9.28
N GLU A 22 -0.43 7.32 10.05
CA GLU A 22 -0.60 6.36 11.12
C GLU A 22 -1.69 5.35 10.79
N LEU A 23 -1.44 4.08 11.08
CA LEU A 23 -2.45 3.03 10.98
C LEU A 23 -3.32 3.03 12.23
N SER A 24 -4.63 3.03 12.06
CA SER A 24 -5.59 2.84 13.15
C SER A 24 -6.04 1.38 13.19
N PRO A 25 -6.14 0.75 14.38
CA PRO A 25 -6.04 1.31 15.73
C PRO A 25 -4.63 1.32 16.36
N CYS A 26 -3.63 0.76 15.69
CA CYS A 26 -2.32 0.49 16.30
C CYS A 26 -1.40 1.72 16.43
N LYS A 27 -1.75 2.84 15.80
CA LYS A 27 -1.06 4.14 15.80
C LYS A 27 0.41 4.10 15.35
N HIS A 28 0.81 3.06 14.63
CA HIS A 28 2.16 2.97 14.08
C HIS A 28 2.31 3.90 12.88
N LYS A 29 3.42 4.64 12.85
CA LYS A 29 3.72 5.65 11.82
C LYS A 29 4.61 5.06 10.73
N PHE A 30 4.25 5.32 9.48
CA PHE A 30 5.01 4.90 8.31
C PHE A 30 4.99 6.00 7.25
N HIS A 31 5.99 6.01 6.37
CA HIS A 31 5.91 6.82 5.15
C HIS A 31 4.73 6.32 4.29
N GLN A 32 4.02 7.26 3.66
CA GLN A 32 2.88 6.93 2.81
C GLN A 32 3.25 5.93 1.71
N GLU A 33 4.41 6.11 1.07
CA GLU A 33 4.87 5.21 0.01
C GLU A 33 5.21 3.82 0.53
N CYS A 34 5.88 3.73 1.69
CA CYS A 34 6.26 2.44 2.27
C CYS A 34 5.03 1.60 2.60
N ILE A 35 4.00 2.19 3.22
CA ILE A 35 2.79 1.45 3.56
C ILE A 35 1.95 1.10 2.32
N ARG A 36 1.92 1.96 1.30
CA ARG A 36 1.27 1.68 0.01
C ARG A 36 1.93 0.48 -0.69
N GLN A 37 3.25 0.45 -0.75
CA GLN A 37 3.99 -0.68 -1.31
C GLN A 37 3.79 -1.95 -0.48
N TRP A 38 3.78 -1.84 0.85
CA TRP A 38 3.51 -2.97 1.72
C TRP A 38 2.15 -3.61 1.41
N HIS A 39 1.06 -2.83 1.35
CA HIS A 39 -0.26 -3.35 1.01
C HIS A 39 -0.39 -3.85 -0.44
N THR A 40 0.54 -3.46 -1.32
CA THR A 40 0.61 -3.98 -2.69
C THR A 40 1.10 -5.43 -2.70
N CYS A 41 2.03 -5.77 -1.80
CA CYS A 41 2.62 -7.11 -1.66
C CYS A 41 1.88 -7.99 -0.64
N ALA A 42 1.36 -7.38 0.44
CA ALA A 42 0.69 -8.05 1.55
C ALA A 42 -0.79 -7.61 1.58
N PRO A 43 -1.70 -8.43 1.01
CA PRO A 43 -3.13 -8.10 0.90
C PRO A 43 -3.88 -8.12 2.24
N ASP A 44 -3.25 -8.60 3.32
CA ASP A 44 -3.91 -8.90 4.59
C ASP A 44 -4.27 -7.68 5.45
N LEU A 45 -4.00 -6.44 4.99
CA LEU A 45 -4.25 -5.19 5.73
C LEU A 45 -3.65 -5.13 7.15
N ARG A 46 -2.65 -5.98 7.41
CA ARG A 46 -1.98 -6.09 8.71
C ARG A 46 -0.82 -5.10 8.81
N CYS A 47 -0.71 -4.48 9.98
CA CYS A 47 0.39 -3.59 10.29
C CYS A 47 1.73 -4.34 10.25
N PRO A 48 2.76 -3.85 9.54
CA PRO A 48 4.06 -4.52 9.46
C PRO A 48 4.81 -4.57 10.80
N ALA A 49 4.55 -3.62 11.72
CA ALA A 49 5.22 -3.56 13.01
C ALA A 49 4.60 -4.51 14.06
N CYS A 50 3.26 -4.56 14.14
CA CYS A 50 2.55 -5.29 15.22
C CYS A 50 1.62 -6.39 14.72
N ARG A 51 1.44 -6.55 13.40
CA ARG A 51 0.52 -7.49 12.75
C ARG A 51 -0.96 -7.34 13.11
N VAL A 52 -1.32 -6.27 13.81
CA VAL A 52 -2.73 -5.92 14.07
C VAL A 52 -3.39 -5.51 12.76
N GLU A 53 -4.61 -5.98 12.53
CA GLU A 53 -5.44 -5.59 11.40
C GLU A 53 -5.80 -4.11 11.51
N SER A 54 -5.60 -3.39 10.41
CA SER A 54 -5.84 -1.95 10.35
C SER A 54 -6.72 -1.66 9.14
N ASP A 55 -7.89 -1.10 9.39
CA ASP A 55 -8.87 -0.74 8.37
C ASP A 55 -8.63 0.65 7.78
N SER A 56 -7.99 1.54 8.56
CA SER A 56 -7.86 2.95 8.22
C SER A 56 -6.44 3.46 8.40
N PHE A 57 -6.01 4.25 7.44
CA PHE A 57 -4.72 4.94 7.43
C PHE A 57 -4.93 6.44 7.42
N ILE A 58 -4.35 7.14 8.39
CA ILE A 58 -4.56 8.58 8.62
C ILE A 58 -3.26 9.29 8.26
N VAL A 59 -3.26 10.06 7.18
CA VAL A 59 -2.11 10.87 6.79
C VAL A 59 -2.08 12.15 7.63
N ALA A 60 -0.88 12.61 8.02
CA ALA A 60 -0.65 13.89 8.69
C ALA A 60 -1.12 15.07 7.80
N GLY A 61 -2.43 15.33 7.82
CA GLY A 61 -3.12 16.21 6.87
C GLY A 61 -4.64 15.94 6.70
N GLN A 62 -5.26 15.13 7.57
CA GLN A 62 -6.72 14.90 7.67
C GLN A 62 -7.39 14.07 6.56
N HIS A 63 -6.63 13.32 5.77
CA HIS A 63 -7.21 12.34 4.85
C HIS A 63 -7.24 10.96 5.53
N LYS A 64 -8.45 10.51 5.91
CA LYS A 64 -8.70 9.12 6.30
C LYS A 64 -8.82 8.28 5.04
N ILE A 65 -7.91 7.34 4.88
CA ILE A 65 -7.89 6.41 3.75
C ILE A 65 -8.38 5.07 4.27
N ASP A 66 -9.56 4.64 3.79
CA ASP A 66 -10.08 3.30 4.05
C ASP A 66 -9.32 2.30 3.17
N LEU A 67 -8.46 1.50 3.81
CA LEU A 67 -7.57 0.56 3.13
C LEU A 67 -8.36 -0.56 2.43
N THR A 68 -9.51 -0.92 2.98
CA THR A 68 -10.43 -1.93 2.43
C THR A 68 -10.98 -1.54 1.06
N THR A 69 -11.23 -0.26 0.83
CA THR A 69 -11.76 0.25 -0.44
C THR A 69 -10.69 0.20 -1.52
N GLY A 70 -9.46 0.61 -1.20
CA GLY A 70 -8.32 0.54 -2.13
C GLY A 70 -8.00 -0.90 -2.57
N PHE A 71 -8.13 -1.86 -1.66
CA PHE A 71 -7.91 -3.27 -1.97
C PHE A 71 -8.91 -3.82 -2.99
N LYS A 72 -10.20 -3.52 -2.82
CA LYS A 72 -11.25 -3.96 -3.76
C LYS A 72 -11.11 -3.34 -5.15
N VAL A 73 -10.68 -2.08 -5.23
CA VAL A 73 -10.45 -1.40 -6.52
C VAL A 73 -9.32 -2.07 -7.30
N LYS A 74 -8.21 -2.41 -6.64
CA LYS A 74 -7.09 -3.10 -7.29
C LYS A 74 -7.54 -4.44 -7.91
N THR A 75 -8.27 -5.26 -7.15
CA THR A 75 -8.80 -6.55 -7.66
C THR A 75 -9.70 -6.39 -8.89
N LEU A 76 -10.51 -5.33 -8.96
CA LEU A 76 -11.37 -5.07 -10.12
C LEU A 76 -10.57 -4.62 -11.35
N VAL A 77 -9.56 -3.77 -11.16
CA VAL A 77 -8.71 -3.27 -12.25
C VAL A 77 -7.80 -4.39 -12.79
N ASP A 78 -7.21 -5.21 -11.92
CA ASP A 78 -6.38 -6.36 -12.32
C ASP A 78 -7.20 -7.42 -13.11
N ALA A 79 -8.46 -7.64 -12.72
CA ALA A 79 -9.36 -8.53 -13.46
C ALA A 79 -9.63 -8.01 -14.88
N GLN A 80 -9.76 -6.69 -15.04
CA GLN A 80 -9.99 -6.06 -16.35
C GLN A 80 -8.72 -5.98 -17.22
N GLN A 81 -7.54 -5.88 -16.59
CA GLN A 81 -6.25 -5.84 -17.28
C GLN A 81 -5.88 -7.20 -17.90
N THR A 82 -6.19 -8.29 -17.21
CA THR A 82 -5.93 -9.65 -17.70
C THR A 82 -6.74 -9.94 -18.98
N GLU A 83 -7.99 -9.48 -19.05
CA GLU A 83 -8.85 -9.66 -20.24
C GLU A 83 -8.34 -8.88 -21.47
N LEU A 84 -7.77 -7.67 -21.29
CA LEU A 84 -7.20 -6.90 -22.40
C LEU A 84 -5.85 -7.47 -22.88
N LEU A 85 -5.00 -7.93 -21.97
CA LEU A 85 -3.72 -8.56 -22.31
C LEU A 85 -3.91 -9.88 -23.07
N ASP A 86 -4.89 -10.69 -22.69
CA ASP A 86 -5.20 -11.95 -23.39
C ASP A 86 -5.68 -11.70 -24.83
N ARG A 87 -6.52 -10.67 -25.02
CA ARG A 87 -6.99 -10.24 -26.36
C ARG A 87 -5.86 -9.76 -27.26
N LEU A 88 -4.88 -9.04 -26.72
CA LEU A 88 -3.72 -8.56 -27.48
C LEU A 88 -2.75 -9.71 -27.83
N ASN A 89 -2.56 -10.68 -26.93
CA ASN A 89 -1.67 -11.82 -27.17
C ASN A 89 -2.26 -12.83 -28.18
N ASN A 90 -3.59 -12.91 -28.29
CA ASN A 90 -4.28 -13.75 -29.29
C ASN A 90 -4.22 -13.16 -30.72
N THR A 91 -4.03 -11.84 -30.87
CA THR A 91 -3.87 -11.21 -32.20
C THR A 91 -2.48 -11.41 -32.84
N ALA A 92 -1.53 -12.06 -32.15
CA ALA A 92 -0.17 -12.28 -32.65
C ALA A 92 0.09 -13.68 -33.26
N VAL A 93 -0.92 -14.54 -33.40
CA VAL A 93 -0.81 -15.83 -34.12
C VAL A 93 -1.52 -15.72 -35.47
N CYS A 94 -0.89 -14.99 -36.39
CA CYS A 94 -1.10 -15.06 -37.84
C CYS A 94 0.14 -14.48 -38.55
N ARG A 95 1.31 -15.10 -38.34
CA ARG A 95 2.46 -14.90 -39.24
C ARG A 95 3.23 -16.21 -39.38
N ASP A 96 2.59 -17.18 -40.01
CA ASP A 96 3.27 -18.25 -40.73
C ASP A 96 2.34 -18.71 -41.87
N GLN A 97 2.55 -18.14 -43.06
CA GLN A 97 2.83 -18.89 -44.29
C GLN A 97 3.28 -17.96 -45.42
#